data_AF-A0A2D4H3A0-F1
#
_entry.id   AF-A0A2D4H3A0-F1
#
_cell.length_a   1.000
_cell.length_b   1.000
_cell.length_c   1.000
_cell.angle_alpha   90.00
_cell.angle_beta   90.00
_cell.angle_gamma   90.00
#
_symmetry.space_group_name_H-M   'P 1'
#
loop_
_entity.id
_entity.type
_entity.pdbx_description
1 polymer ?
#
loop_
_entity_poly.entity_id
_entity_poly.type
_entity_poly.pdbx_seq_one_letter_code
_entity_poly.pdbx_strand_id
1 'polypeptide(L)'
;VGSFMTALEMAGVSLTLLQVDEELLILLDSDTTAVAWSKPVRMSVTRQKRQRAVPQECCKEEEPDPAKVPPSPHMRLILECVCSKMLSLQEQLNDLDRAAGDGDCGNTHAQAAIAIQNWLDAKPLPQRPYQLFSSLAKLLLEKMGGSSGAQLLSLCGLMMT
;
A
#
# COMPACT_ATOMS: atom_id res chain seq x y z
N VAL A 1 15.44 6.12 -16.84
CA VAL A 1 14.24 5.52 -16.23
C VAL A 1 13.56 4.69 -17.31
N GLY A 2 13.27 3.42 -17.05
CA GLY A 2 12.75 2.48 -18.03
C GLY A 2 11.94 1.37 -17.34
N SER A 3 11.29 0.54 -18.15
CA SER A 3 10.46 -0.58 -17.69
C SER A 3 11.30 -1.87 -17.69
N PHE A 4 11.74 -2.33 -16.52
CA PHE A 4 12.62 -3.51 -16.39
C PHE A 4 11.89 -4.72 -15.80
N MET A 5 11.19 -4.50 -14.68
CA MET A 5 10.21 -5.43 -14.11
C MET A 5 8.92 -4.67 -13.89
N THR A 6 7.84 -5.11 -14.51
CA THR A 6 6.50 -4.52 -14.34
C THR A 6 5.61 -5.46 -13.55
N ALA A 7 4.85 -4.88 -12.63
CA ALA A 7 3.68 -5.54 -12.05
C ALA A 7 2.45 -5.03 -12.82
N LEU A 8 2.20 -5.61 -14.00
CA LEU A 8 1.01 -5.44 -14.86
C LEU A 8 0.29 -4.08 -14.73
N GLU A 9 -0.66 -3.97 -13.79
CA GLU A 9 -1.54 -2.81 -13.58
C GLU A 9 -1.30 -2.07 -12.24
N MET A 10 -0.05 -1.92 -11.80
CA MET A 10 0.28 -1.14 -10.61
C MET A 10 0.93 0.20 -10.97
N ALA A 11 0.29 1.31 -10.62
CA ALA A 11 0.90 2.64 -10.70
C ALA A 11 1.95 2.78 -9.58
N GLY A 12 3.20 2.40 -9.87
CA GLY A 12 4.29 2.41 -8.90
C GLY A 12 5.67 2.53 -9.53
N VAL A 13 6.66 2.82 -8.69
CA VAL A 13 8.09 2.84 -9.06
C VAL A 13 8.87 1.97 -8.08
N SER A 14 9.88 1.26 -8.58
CA SER A 14 10.83 0.51 -7.75
C SER A 14 12.20 1.18 -7.80
N LEU A 15 12.83 1.32 -6.63
CA LEU A 15 14.18 1.87 -6.46
C LEU A 15 15.06 0.76 -5.90
N THR A 16 16.02 0.30 -6.72
CA THR A 16 17.01 -0.70 -6.32
C THR A 16 18.36 0.00 -6.08
N LEU A 17 18.95 -0.25 -4.91
CA LEU A 17 20.30 0.20 -4.56
C LEU A 17 21.20 -1.02 -4.44
N LEU A 18 22.31 -1.01 -5.18
CA LEU A 18 23.31 -2.07 -5.15
C LEU A 18 24.65 -1.46 -4.71
N GLN A 19 25.26 -2.03 -3.68
CA GLN A 19 26.64 -1.73 -3.34
C GLN A 19 27.55 -2.46 -4.34
N VAL A 20 28.45 -1.73 -4.98
CA VAL A 20 29.32 -2.24 -6.04
C VAL A 20 30.79 -2.10 -5.65
N ASP A 21 31.59 -3.06 -6.09
CA ASP A 21 33.06 -3.01 -6.12
C ASP A 21 33.56 -2.90 -7.58
N GLU A 22 34.88 -2.80 -7.76
CA GLU A 22 35.48 -2.62 -9.09
C GLU A 22 35.19 -3.80 -10.03
N GLU A 23 35.13 -5.02 -9.51
CA GLU A 23 34.83 -6.22 -10.29
C GLU A 23 33.37 -6.21 -10.78
N LEU A 24 32.41 -5.91 -9.89
CA LEU A 24 31.00 -5.77 -10.25
C LEU A 24 30.77 -4.64 -11.24
N LEU A 25 31.49 -3.52 -11.13
CA LEU A 25 31.40 -2.43 -12.09
C LEU A 25 31.82 -2.86 -13.50
N ILE A 26 32.90 -3.62 -13.63
CA ILE A 26 33.35 -4.17 -14.91
C ILE A 26 32.29 -5.11 -15.49
N LEU A 27 31.70 -5.96 -14.66
CA LEU A 27 30.65 -6.89 -15.10
C LEU A 27 29.38 -6.15 -15.54
N LEU A 28 28.95 -5.13 -14.82
CA LEU A 28 27.77 -4.32 -15.15
C LEU A 28 27.94 -3.49 -16.43
N ASP A 29 29.16 -3.01 -16.70
CA ASP A 29 29.50 -2.21 -17.89
C ASP A 29 29.82 -3.08 -19.13
N SER A 30 29.96 -4.41 -18.96
CA SER A 30 30.30 -5.34 -20.04
C SER A 30 29.23 -5.43 -21.14
N ASP A 31 29.66 -5.73 -22.37
CA ASP A 31 28.72 -5.91 -23.48
C ASP A 31 27.85 -7.15 -23.26
N THR A 32 26.55 -6.99 -23.44
CA THR A 32 25.57 -8.05 -23.30
C THR A 32 24.53 -7.99 -24.41
N THR A 33 24.01 -9.16 -24.78
CA THR A 33 22.92 -9.32 -25.74
C THR A 33 21.54 -9.30 -25.08
N ALA A 34 21.48 -9.10 -23.76
CA ALA A 34 20.23 -9.05 -23.00
C ALA A 34 19.35 -7.87 -23.47
N VAL A 35 18.19 -8.19 -24.02
CA VAL A 35 17.29 -7.26 -24.72
C VAL A 35 16.85 -6.06 -23.87
N ALA A 36 16.64 -6.27 -22.57
CA ALA A 36 16.20 -5.22 -21.64
C ALA A 36 17.34 -4.55 -20.86
N TRP A 37 18.60 -4.97 -21.07
CA TRP A 37 19.74 -4.40 -20.36
C TRP A 37 20.11 -3.03 -20.93
N SER A 38 19.81 -1.98 -20.18
CA SER A 38 20.22 -0.63 -20.53
C SER A 38 21.59 -0.36 -19.92
N LYS A 39 22.59 -0.03 -20.74
CA LYS A 39 23.92 0.34 -20.23
C LYS A 39 23.81 1.46 -19.19
N PRO A 40 24.47 1.35 -18.02
CA PRO A 40 24.41 2.38 -17.00
C PRO A 40 24.90 3.72 -17.56
N VAL A 41 24.06 4.76 -17.51
CA VAL A 41 24.49 6.11 -17.91
C VAL A 41 25.23 6.73 -16.73
N ARG A 42 26.53 7.03 -16.91
CA ARG A 42 27.30 7.84 -15.96
C ARG A 42 26.78 9.27 -15.98
N MET A 43 25.88 9.58 -15.05
CA MET A 43 25.32 10.91 -14.87
C MET A 43 26.15 11.67 -13.84
N SER A 44 26.77 12.78 -14.27
CA SER A 44 27.28 13.80 -13.35
C SER A 44 26.08 14.47 -12.69
N VAL A 45 25.92 14.29 -11.37
CA VAL A 45 24.91 15.01 -10.62
C VAL A 45 25.38 16.46 -10.48
N THR A 46 24.83 17.36 -11.29
CA THR A 46 24.95 18.79 -11.04
C THR A 46 24.41 19.06 -9.64
N ARG A 47 25.20 19.68 -8.75
CA ARG A 47 24.80 20.09 -7.38
C ARG A 47 23.66 21.12 -7.32
N GLN A 48 22.89 21.29 -8.40
CA GLN A 48 21.67 22.07 -8.36
C GLN A 48 20.61 21.28 -7.59
N LYS A 49 20.45 21.66 -6.32
CA LYS A 49 19.34 21.23 -5.47
C LYS A 49 18.03 21.73 -6.07
N ARG A 50 17.44 20.96 -6.99
CA ARG A 50 16.07 21.23 -7.46
C ARG A 50 15.11 20.64 -6.44
N GLN A 51 14.73 21.44 -5.45
CA GLN A 51 13.55 21.15 -4.65
C GLN A 51 12.33 21.37 -5.53
N ARG A 52 11.67 20.28 -5.92
CA ARG A 52 10.29 20.36 -6.40
C ARG A 52 9.41 20.34 -5.15
N ALA A 53 8.51 21.31 -5.04
CA ALA A 53 7.43 21.20 -4.07
C ALA A 53 6.71 19.89 -4.35
N VAL A 54 6.58 19.04 -3.33
CA VAL A 54 5.68 17.88 -3.40
C VAL A 54 4.31 18.45 -3.77
N PRO A 55 3.63 17.95 -4.82
CA PRO A 55 2.25 18.33 -5.06
C PRO A 55 1.50 18.10 -3.75
N GLN A 56 1.01 19.16 -3.12
CA GLN A 56 0.08 18.97 -2.02
C GLN A 56 -1.09 18.21 -2.63
N GLU A 57 -1.32 16.99 -2.15
CA GLU A 57 -2.61 16.35 -2.37
C GLU A 57 -3.64 17.35 -1.86
N CYS A 58 -4.33 17.98 -2.80
CA CYS A 58 -5.40 18.89 -2.49
C CYS A 58 -6.54 17.99 -2.02
N CYS A 59 -6.49 17.56 -0.77
CA CYS A 59 -7.67 17.12 -0.03
C CYS A 59 -8.54 18.36 0.21
N LYS A 60 -9.02 18.97 -0.88
CA LYS A 60 -10.28 19.70 -0.83
C LYS A 60 -11.33 18.62 -0.83
N GLU A 61 -11.60 18.09 0.36
CA GLU A 61 -12.95 17.63 0.65
C GLU A 61 -13.80 18.90 0.52
N GLU A 62 -14.36 19.13 -0.67
CA GLU A 62 -15.54 19.96 -0.79
C GLU A 62 -16.55 19.29 0.13
N GLU A 63 -16.77 19.86 1.32
CA GLU A 63 -17.87 19.48 2.21
C GLU A 63 -19.17 19.83 1.48
N PRO A 64 -19.90 18.87 0.89
CA PRO A 64 -21.21 19.14 0.34
C PRO A 64 -22.19 19.03 1.51
N ASP A 65 -22.94 20.12 1.72
CA ASP A 65 -24.19 20.29 2.48
C ASP A 65 -24.62 19.12 3.42
N PRO A 66 -24.83 19.34 4.73
CA PRO A 66 -25.16 18.31 5.72
C PRO A 66 -26.56 17.69 5.54
N ALA A 67 -26.75 16.91 4.48
CA ALA A 67 -27.79 15.90 4.42
C ALA A 67 -27.38 14.77 5.39
N LYS A 68 -27.94 14.84 6.61
CA LYS A 68 -27.80 13.85 7.69
C LYS A 68 -28.20 12.46 7.19
N VAL A 69 -27.21 11.65 6.82
CA VAL A 69 -27.42 10.21 6.65
C VAL A 69 -27.48 9.61 8.06
N PRO A 70 -28.55 8.90 8.44
CA PRO A 70 -28.63 8.29 9.76
C PRO A 70 -27.42 7.36 9.97
N PRO A 71 -26.70 7.45 11.09
CA PRO A 71 -25.61 6.52 11.37
C PRO A 71 -26.16 5.10 11.35
N SER A 72 -25.63 4.24 10.47
CA SER A 72 -26.08 2.86 10.37
C SER A 72 -25.45 2.05 11.52
N PRO A 73 -26.21 1.61 12.53
CA PRO A 73 -25.64 0.88 13.67
C PRO A 73 -25.02 -0.47 13.24
N HIS A 74 -25.45 -1.00 12.10
CA HIS A 74 -24.95 -2.26 11.55
C HIS A 74 -23.49 -2.19 11.09
N MET A 75 -23.00 -1.03 10.64
CA MET A 75 -21.66 -0.92 10.07
C MET A 75 -20.56 -1.20 11.10
N ARG A 76 -20.74 -0.68 12.33
CA ARG A 76 -19.83 -0.95 13.44
C ARG A 76 -19.77 -2.44 13.75
N LEU A 77 -20.95 -3.07 13.88
CA LEU A 77 -21.07 -4.50 14.16
C LEU A 77 -20.43 -5.37 13.08
N ILE A 78 -20.61 -5.00 11.81
CA ILE A 78 -19.99 -5.69 10.67
C ILE A 78 -18.47 -5.60 10.76
N LEU A 79 -17.92 -4.39 10.97
CA LEU A 79 -16.47 -4.21 11.07
C LEU A 79 -15.88 -4.95 12.28
N GLU A 80 -16.54 -4.91 13.43
CA GLU A 80 -16.15 -5.67 14.63
C GLU A 80 -16.17 -7.18 14.37
N CYS A 81 -17.17 -7.69 13.66
CA CYS A 81 -17.27 -9.09 13.29
C CYS A 81 -16.15 -9.51 12.32
N VAL A 82 -15.89 -8.70 11.29
CA VAL A 82 -14.81 -8.94 10.33
C VAL A 82 -13.45 -8.95 11.04
N CYS A 83 -13.17 -7.94 11.89
CA CYS A 83 -11.92 -7.87 12.64
C CYS A 83 -11.74 -9.08 13.56
N SER A 84 -12.80 -9.49 14.27
CA SER A 84 -12.78 -10.68 15.13
C SER A 84 -12.49 -11.95 14.33
N LYS A 85 -13.08 -12.06 13.12
CA LYS A 85 -12.85 -13.21 12.25
C LYS A 85 -11.42 -13.23 11.72
N MET A 86 -10.88 -12.09 11.29
CA MET A 86 -9.48 -11.97 10.83
C MET A 86 -8.50 -12.40 11.92
N LEU A 87 -8.71 -11.96 13.17
CA LEU A 87 -7.88 -12.37 14.31
C LEU A 87 -7.97 -13.89 14.56
N SER A 88 -9.17 -14.47 14.48
CA SER A 88 -9.35 -15.92 14.68
C SER A 88 -8.67 -16.79 13.61
N LEU A 89 -8.40 -16.21 12.43
CA LEU A 89 -7.79 -16.91 11.30
C LEU A 89 -6.27 -16.67 11.21
N GLN A 90 -5.67 -15.90 12.13
CA GLN A 90 -4.27 -15.50 12.04
C GLN A 90 -3.32 -16.69 11.83
N GLU A 91 -3.40 -17.72 12.67
CA GLU A 91 -2.51 -18.89 12.58
C GLU A 91 -2.76 -19.68 11.29
N GLN A 92 -4.02 -19.89 10.93
CA GLN A 92 -4.39 -20.59 9.68
C GLN A 92 -3.88 -19.86 8.44
N LEU A 93 -3.94 -18.52 8.43
CA LEU A 93 -3.43 -17.71 7.33
C LEU A 93 -1.90 -17.75 7.26
N ASN A 94 -1.21 -17.72 8.40
CA ASN A 94 0.25 -17.88 8.45
C ASN A 94 0.68 -19.28 7.98
N ASP A 95 -0.07 -20.33 8.33
CA ASP A 95 0.21 -21.71 7.92
C ASP A 95 0.04 -21.89 6.40
N LEU A 96 -1.03 -21.33 5.83
CA LEU A 96 -1.25 -21.33 4.38
C LEU A 96 -0.17 -20.54 3.65
N ASP A 97 0.21 -19.38 4.19
CA ASP A 97 1.23 -18.51 3.60
C ASP A 97 2.63 -19.12 3.68
N ARG A 98 2.98 -19.82 4.77
CA ARG A 98 4.27 -20.52 4.90
C ARG A 98 4.50 -21.58 3.82
N ALA A 99 3.44 -22.11 3.20
CA ALA A 99 3.58 -23.07 2.11
C ALA A 99 4.11 -22.43 0.81
N ALA A 100 3.96 -21.11 0.62
CA ALA A 100 4.29 -20.43 -0.64
C ALA A 100 4.96 -19.04 -0.47
N GLY A 101 5.19 -18.59 0.77
CA GLY A 101 5.62 -17.25 1.15
C GLY A 101 6.44 -17.22 2.44
N ASP A 102 6.49 -16.06 3.11
CA ASP A 102 7.26 -15.84 4.34
C ASP A 102 6.49 -16.17 5.63
N GLY A 103 5.17 -16.44 5.52
CA GLY A 103 4.34 -16.90 6.63
C GLY A 103 3.90 -15.76 7.55
N ASP A 104 3.84 -14.53 7.04
CA ASP A 104 3.46 -13.35 7.79
C ASP A 104 2.05 -12.82 7.46
N CYS A 105 1.36 -13.40 6.47
CA CYS A 105 0.07 -12.92 5.98
C CYS A 105 -0.98 -12.76 7.09
N GLY A 106 -1.10 -13.75 7.97
CA GLY A 106 -2.00 -13.71 9.12
C GLY A 106 -1.61 -12.64 10.13
N ASN A 107 -0.32 -12.44 10.37
CA ASN A 107 0.17 -11.36 11.25
C ASN A 107 -0.18 -9.98 10.68
N THR A 108 -0.01 -9.80 9.36
CA THR A 108 -0.37 -8.57 8.65
C THR A 108 -1.87 -8.29 8.73
N HIS A 109 -2.73 -9.31 8.57
CA HIS A 109 -4.18 -9.18 8.73
C HIS A 109 -4.60 -8.93 10.19
N ALA A 110 -3.90 -9.51 11.16
CA ALA A 110 -4.15 -9.26 12.58
C ALA A 110 -3.82 -7.80 12.96
N GLN A 111 -2.70 -7.26 12.45
CA GLN A 111 -2.35 -5.85 12.63
C GLN A 111 -3.41 -4.91 12.03
N ALA A 112 -3.93 -5.24 10.85
CA ALA A 112 -5.04 -4.52 10.22
C ALA A 112 -6.30 -4.51 11.09
N ALA A 113 -6.71 -5.68 11.58
CA ALA A 113 -7.91 -5.83 12.42
C ALA A 113 -7.79 -5.02 13.72
N ILE A 114 -6.63 -5.07 14.40
CA ILE A 114 -6.37 -4.29 15.61
C ILE A 114 -6.40 -2.79 15.31
N ALA A 115 -5.82 -2.36 14.18
CA ALA A 115 -5.84 -0.97 13.78
C ALA A 115 -7.27 -0.46 13.54
N ILE A 116 -8.11 -1.24 12.87
CA ILE A 116 -9.52 -0.91 12.64
C ILE A 116 -10.28 -0.83 13.96
N GLN A 117 -10.10 -1.80 14.86
CA GLN A 117 -10.75 -1.77 16.19
C GLN A 117 -10.37 -0.51 16.98
N ASN A 118 -9.08 -0.18 17.05
CA ASN A 118 -8.62 1.04 17.72
C ASN A 118 -9.19 2.31 17.08
N TRP A 119 -9.34 2.33 15.74
CA TRP A 119 -9.92 3.46 15.02
C TRP A 119 -11.43 3.61 15.31
N LEU A 120 -12.18 2.49 15.40
CA LEU A 120 -13.60 2.47 15.76
C LEU A 120 -13.86 2.97 17.19
N ASP A 121 -12.90 2.79 18.09
CA ASP A 121 -13.00 3.27 19.47
C ASP A 121 -12.57 4.74 19.62
N ALA A 122 -11.63 5.20 18.79
CA ALA A 122 -11.10 6.55 18.86
C ALA A 122 -11.99 7.61 18.18
N LYS A 123 -12.76 7.24 17.16
CA LYS A 123 -13.51 8.20 16.33
C LYS A 123 -14.93 7.71 16.01
N PRO A 124 -15.92 8.62 15.91
CA PRO A 124 -17.23 8.27 15.39
C PRO A 124 -17.11 7.85 13.92
N LEU A 125 -17.88 6.85 13.53
CA LEU A 125 -17.94 6.36 12.16
C LEU A 125 -18.44 7.48 11.22
N PRO A 126 -17.79 7.68 10.06
CA PRO A 126 -18.31 8.56 9.01
C PRO A 126 -19.71 8.10 8.59
N GLN A 127 -20.62 9.06 8.39
CA GLN A 127 -22.00 8.76 8.00
C GLN A 127 -22.12 8.30 6.54
N ARG A 128 -21.17 8.69 5.70
CA ARG A 128 -21.17 8.36 4.26
C ARG A 128 -20.25 7.18 3.97
N PRO A 129 -20.72 6.15 3.24
CA PRO A 129 -19.91 4.96 2.94
C PRO A 129 -18.56 5.28 2.28
N TYR A 130 -18.49 6.24 1.36
CA TYR A 130 -17.23 6.58 0.70
C TYR A 130 -16.18 7.15 1.67
N GLN A 131 -16.60 7.96 2.65
CA GLN A 131 -15.69 8.51 3.68
C GLN A 131 -15.18 7.40 4.60
N LEU A 132 -16.05 6.44 4.92
CA LEU A 132 -15.70 5.26 5.70
C LEU A 132 -14.64 4.42 4.98
N PHE A 133 -14.89 4.04 3.72
CA PHE A 133 -13.94 3.25 2.94
C PHE A 133 -12.63 4.01 2.70
N SER A 134 -12.68 5.32 2.47
CA SER A 134 -11.47 6.15 2.31
C SER A 134 -10.64 6.21 3.59
N SER A 135 -11.31 6.36 4.75
CA SER A 135 -10.65 6.35 6.05
C SER A 135 -10.02 5.00 6.37
N LEU A 136 -10.74 3.90 6.08
CA LEU A 136 -10.23 2.54 6.23
C LEU A 136 -9.05 2.28 5.30
N ALA A 137 -9.12 2.69 4.04
CA ALA A 137 -8.04 2.55 3.07
C ALA A 137 -6.75 3.25 3.55
N LYS A 138 -6.86 4.51 4.01
CA LYS A 138 -5.73 5.25 4.57
C LYS A 138 -5.16 4.57 5.81
N LEU A 139 -6.02 4.10 6.71
CA LEU A 139 -5.62 3.38 7.92
C LEU A 139 -4.86 2.09 7.61
N LEU A 140 -5.36 1.30 6.65
CA LEU A 140 -4.73 0.04 6.25
C LEU A 140 -3.39 0.28 5.54
N LEU A 141 -3.29 1.31 4.70
CA LEU A 141 -2.04 1.69 4.04
C LEU A 141 -0.94 2.05 5.05
N GLU A 142 -1.29 2.70 6.15
CA GLU A 142 -0.34 3.06 7.20
C GLU A 142 0.04 1.89 8.13
N LYS A 143 -0.86 0.93 8.30
CA LYS A 143 -0.75 -0.11 9.35
C LYS A 143 -0.43 -1.51 8.83
N MET A 144 -0.65 -1.78 7.54
CA MET A 144 -0.27 -3.03 6.90
C MET A 144 1.05 -2.85 6.15
N GLY A 145 2.02 -3.72 6.43
CA GLY A 145 3.26 -3.82 5.65
C GLY A 145 3.07 -4.62 4.35
N GLY A 146 4.01 -4.49 3.41
CA GLY A 146 4.10 -5.34 2.21
C GLY A 146 3.14 -5.01 1.06
N SER A 147 3.10 -5.89 0.05
CA SER A 147 2.20 -5.77 -1.13
C SER A 147 0.72 -5.95 -0.78
N SER A 148 0.43 -6.55 0.37
CA SER A 148 -0.92 -6.88 0.85
C SER A 148 -1.74 -5.62 1.17
N GLY A 149 -1.10 -4.56 1.69
CA GLY A 149 -1.74 -3.25 1.89
C GLY A 149 -2.13 -2.58 0.57
N ALA A 150 -1.33 -2.76 -0.48
CA ALA A 150 -1.62 -2.23 -1.82
C ALA A 150 -2.77 -2.98 -2.52
N GLN A 151 -2.89 -4.29 -2.31
CA GLN A 151 -3.99 -5.10 -2.88
C GLN A 151 -5.34 -4.79 -2.21
N LEU A 152 -5.38 -4.60 -0.89
CA LEU A 152 -6.59 -4.18 -0.17
C LEU A 152 -7.03 -2.76 -0.56
N LEU A 153 -6.07 -1.86 -0.81
CA LEU A 153 -6.34 -0.52 -1.33
C LEU A 153 -7.00 -0.58 -2.72
N SER A 154 -6.51 -1.44 -3.61
CA SER A 154 -7.09 -1.62 -4.95
C SER A 154 -8.54 -2.13 -4.90
N LEU A 155 -8.83 -3.07 -3.98
CA LEU A 155 -10.18 -3.60 -3.81
C LEU A 155 -11.17 -2.53 -3.30
N CYS A 156 -10.74 -1.71 -2.34
CA CYS A 156 -11.55 -0.59 -1.82
C CYS A 156 -11.75 0.51 -2.87
N GLY A 157 -10.76 0.76 -3.73
CA GLY A 157 -10.86 1.71 -4.85
C GLY A 157 -11.89 1.29 -5.89
N LEU A 158 -11.97 0.00 -6.23
CA LEU A 158 -12.99 -0.53 -7.15
C LEU A 158 -14.42 -0.43 -6.61
N MET A 159 -14.62 -0.46 -5.28
CA MET A 159 -15.95 -0.28 -4.67
C MET A 159 -16.42 1.19 -4.65
N MET A 160 -15.55 2.14 -4.98
CA MET A 160 -15.87 3.57 -5.05
C MET A 160 -16.23 4.07 -6.46
N THR A 161 -16.10 3.24 -7.49
CA THR A 161 -16.53 3.50 -8.88
C THR A 161 -17.81 2.76 -9.21
#